data_AF-A0A357FT67-F1
#
_entry.id   AF-A0A357FT67-F1
#
_cell.length_a   1.000
_cell.length_b   1.000
_cell.length_c   1.000
_cell.angle_alpha   90.00
_cell.angle_beta   90.00
_cell.angle_gamma   90.00
#
_symmetry.space_group_name_H-M   'P 1'
#
loop_
_entity.id
_entity.type
_entity.pdbx_description
1 polymer ?
#
loop_
_entity_poly.entity_id
_entity_poly.type
_entity_poly.pdbx_seq_one_letter_code
_entity_poly.pdbx_strand_id
1 'polypeptide(L)'
;MGIAMSRFDPKDIAEWSKGVWQQDELPSKISGFCFDARQLESGECFVALSGGARDGHAFTAQAAELGAKALIVEHPQAVSLPQLIVDDSLLAMGAIGA
;
A
#
# COMPACT_ATOMS: atom_id res chain seq x y z
N MET A 1 6.37 28.45 6.80
CA MET A 1 6.65 27.12 7.36
C MET A 1 6.30 26.09 6.28
N GLY A 2 7.24 25.78 5.39
CA GLY A 2 6.97 24.88 4.28
C GLY A 2 6.94 23.45 4.78
N ILE A 3 5.77 22.82 4.79
CA ILE A 3 5.69 21.37 4.98
C ILE A 3 6.40 20.72 3.79
N ALA A 4 7.52 20.05 4.06
CA ALA A 4 8.12 19.17 3.08
C ALA A 4 7.15 18.00 2.89
N MET A 5 6.20 18.15 1.97
CA MET A 5 5.36 17.04 1.53
C MET A 5 6.33 16.00 0.95
N SER A 6 6.50 14.89 1.67
CA SER A 6 7.27 13.76 1.16
C SER A 6 6.53 13.22 -0.06
N ARG A 7 7.23 12.74 -1.10
CA ARG A 7 6.60 12.21 -2.33
C ARG A 7 5.57 11.09 -2.08
N PHE A 8 5.50 10.54 -0.87
CA PHE A 8 4.59 9.47 -0.48
C PHE A 8 3.74 9.87 0.73
N ASP A 9 3.09 11.03 0.65
CA ASP A 9 2.04 11.39 1.61
C ASP A 9 0.81 10.47 1.41
N PRO A 10 0.21 9.92 2.49
CA PRO A 10 -0.93 9.00 2.36
C PRO A 10 -2.12 9.59 1.61
N LYS A 11 -2.35 10.91 1.68
CA LYS A 11 -3.46 11.56 0.99
C LYS A 11 -3.21 11.62 -0.51
N ASP A 12 -1.99 11.96 -0.89
CA ASP A 12 -1.57 11.98 -2.30
C ASP A 12 -1.65 10.57 -2.90
N ILE A 13 -1.19 9.55 -2.16
CA ILE A 13 -1.29 8.15 -2.59
C ILE A 13 -2.75 7.75 -2.81
N ALA A 14 -3.67 8.12 -1.92
CA ALA A 14 -5.09 7.85 -2.08
C ALA A 14 -5.66 8.57 -3.32
N GLU A 15 -5.29 9.83 -3.56
CA GLU A 15 -5.72 10.58 -4.73
C GLU A 15 -5.21 9.95 -6.04
N TRP A 16 -3.92 9.63 -6.13
CA TRP A 16 -3.31 9.07 -7.34
C TRP A 16 -3.86 7.69 -7.68
N SER A 17 -4.01 6.84 -6.66
CA SER A 17 -4.56 5.49 -6.82
C SER A 17 -6.07 5.45 -6.98
N LYS A 18 -6.76 6.58 -6.73
CA LYS A 18 -8.22 6.64 -6.55
C LYS A 18 -8.73 5.70 -5.45
N GLY A 19 -7.87 5.44 -4.46
CA GLY A 19 -8.15 4.55 -3.35
C GLY A 19 -8.74 5.28 -2.14
N VAL A 20 -9.22 4.49 -1.18
CA VAL A 20 -9.76 4.99 0.10
C VAL A 20 -9.08 4.25 1.25
N TRP A 21 -8.49 5.00 2.18
CA TRP A 21 -7.96 4.43 3.41
C TRP A 21 -9.08 3.93 4.30
N GLN A 22 -9.00 2.68 4.75
CA GLN A 22 -10.03 2.05 5.57
C GLN A 22 -10.00 2.54 7.03
N GLN A 23 -8.83 2.93 7.54
CA GLN A 23 -8.65 3.42 8.92
C GLN A 23 -8.72 4.94 9.03
N ASP A 24 -9.13 5.39 10.21
CA ASP A 24 -9.16 6.81 10.61
C ASP A 24 -7.73 7.40 10.74
N GLU A 25 -6.77 6.55 11.14
CA GLU A 25 -5.36 6.95 11.25
C GLU A 25 -4.58 6.55 9.99
N LEU A 26 -4.03 7.57 9.32
CA LEU A 26 -3.18 7.41 8.15
C LEU A 26 -1.76 6.96 8.53
N PRO A 27 -1.06 6.20 7.67
CA PRO A 27 0.30 5.80 7.94
C PRO A 27 1.23 7.02 8.01
N SER A 28 2.01 7.14 9.09
CA SER A 28 2.81 8.35 9.36
C SER A 28 3.95 8.63 8.36
N LYS A 29 4.49 7.59 7.72
CA LYS A 29 5.49 7.70 6.65
C LYS A 29 5.61 6.38 5.88
N ILE A 30 5.55 6.45 4.55
CA ILE A 30 5.83 5.32 3.65
C ILE A 30 7.18 5.58 2.98
N SER A 31 8.13 4.65 3.10
CA SER A 31 9.48 4.79 2.52
C SER A 31 9.57 4.33 1.06
N GLY A 32 8.64 3.48 0.63
CA GLY A 32 8.63 2.87 -0.69
C GLY A 32 7.43 1.95 -0.88
N PHE A 33 7.37 1.27 -2.02
CA PHE A 33 6.31 0.33 -2.37
C PHE A 33 6.94 -0.97 -2.86
N CYS A 34 6.40 -2.09 -2.41
CA CYS A 34 6.88 -3.41 -2.81
C CYS A 34 5.69 -4.33 -3.09
N PHE A 35 5.72 -5.05 -4.21
CA PHE A 35 4.67 -6.00 -4.61
C PHE A 35 5.11 -7.47 -4.44
N ASP A 36 6.36 -7.72 -4.07
CA ASP A 36 6.90 -9.06 -3.82
C ASP A 36 7.28 -9.16 -2.34
N ALA A 37 6.46 -9.85 -1.54
CA ALA A 37 6.65 -9.92 -0.10
C ALA A 37 8.05 -10.43 0.32
N ARG A 38 8.76 -11.16 -0.54
CA ARG A 38 10.13 -11.65 -0.27
C ARG A 38 11.20 -10.56 -0.32
N GLN A 39 10.90 -9.42 -0.95
CA GLN A 39 11.78 -8.27 -1.10
C GLN A 39 11.31 -7.07 -0.29
N LEU A 40 10.18 -7.20 0.42
CA LEU A 40 9.62 -6.13 1.24
C LEU A 40 10.59 -5.72 2.34
N GLU A 41 10.87 -4.42 2.43
CA GLU A 41 11.63 -3.83 3.52
C GLU A 41 10.71 -3.15 4.55
N SER A 42 11.17 -3.08 5.79
CA SER A 42 10.44 -2.41 6.87
C SER A 42 10.25 -0.92 6.54
N GLY A 43 9.01 -0.44 6.66
CA GLY A 43 8.65 0.94 6.29
C GLY A 43 7.95 1.08 4.94
N GLU A 44 8.00 0.06 4.09
CA GLU A 44 7.36 0.07 2.78
C GLU A 44 5.86 -0.24 2.85
N CYS A 45 5.14 0.18 1.81
CA CYS A 45 3.77 -0.22 1.57
C CYS A 45 3.75 -1.47 0.68
N PHE A 46 3.07 -2.53 1.10
CA PHE A 46 2.92 -3.72 0.28
C PHE A 46 1.76 -3.54 -0.71
N VAL A 47 1.96 -3.87 -1.99
CA VAL A 47 0.95 -3.77 -3.04
C VAL A 47 0.50 -5.17 -3.45
N ALA A 48 -0.72 -5.52 -3.09
CA ALA A 48 -1.31 -6.83 -3.38
C ALA A 48 -1.82 -6.87 -4.83
N LEU A 49 -0.92 -7.16 -5.77
CA LEU A 49 -1.29 -7.27 -7.18
C LEU A 49 -2.20 -8.47 -7.46
N SER A 50 -3.30 -8.23 -8.14
CA SER A 50 -4.18 -9.26 -8.73
C SER A 50 -3.79 -9.54 -10.20
N GLY A 51 -4.24 -10.67 -10.75
CA GLY A 51 -4.04 -11.00 -12.17
C GLY A 51 -2.65 -11.53 -12.59
N GLY A 52 -1.70 -11.60 -11.66
CA GLY A 52 -0.43 -12.30 -11.85
C GLY A 52 -0.55 -13.82 -11.72
N ALA A 53 0.58 -14.53 -11.74
CA ALA A 53 0.61 -15.99 -11.50
C ALA A 53 0.12 -16.40 -10.09
N ARG A 54 0.16 -15.45 -9.14
CA ARG A 54 -0.32 -15.60 -7.76
C ARG A 54 -1.04 -14.33 -7.35
N ASP A 55 -2.09 -14.50 -6.56
CA ASP A 55 -2.83 -13.39 -5.96
C ASP A 55 -2.02 -12.80 -4.80
N GLY A 56 -1.64 -11.51 -4.91
CA GLY A 56 -0.89 -10.78 -3.89
C GLY A 56 -1.60 -10.69 -2.54
N HIS A 57 -2.93 -10.75 -2.52
CA HIS A 57 -3.73 -10.61 -1.28
C HIS A 57 -3.45 -11.74 -0.29
N ALA A 58 -3.08 -12.93 -0.79
CA ALA A 58 -2.69 -14.06 0.03
C ALA A 58 -1.42 -13.81 0.88
N PHE A 59 -0.64 -12.77 0.57
CA PHE A 59 0.62 -12.45 1.24
C PHE A 59 0.53 -11.24 2.19
N THR A 60 -0.67 -10.69 2.40
CA THR A 60 -0.88 -9.49 3.23
C THR A 60 -0.51 -9.72 4.70
N ALA A 61 -0.82 -10.90 5.24
CA ALA A 61 -0.39 -11.30 6.58
C ALA A 61 1.15 -11.38 6.69
N GLN A 62 1.79 -12.01 5.70
CA GLN A 62 3.26 -12.10 5.64
C GLN A 62 3.91 -10.71 5.54
N ALA A 63 3.37 -9.84 4.69
CA ALA A 63 3.85 -8.47 4.55
C ALA A 63 3.79 -7.72 5.88
N ALA A 64 2.73 -7.93 6.67
CA ALA A 64 2.63 -7.34 7.99
C ALA A 64 3.70 -7.86 8.97
N GLU A 65 3.97 -9.17 8.97
CA GLU A 65 5.03 -9.77 9.79
C GLU A 65 6.43 -9.26 9.41
N LEU A 66 6.62 -8.93 8.13
CA LEU A 66 7.87 -8.37 7.60
C LEU A 66 8.04 -6.86 7.84
N GLY A 67 7.05 -6.20 8.43
CA GLY A 67 7.12 -4.79 8.80
C GLY A 67 6.60 -3.83 7.74
N ALA A 68 5.69 -4.27 6.87
CA ALA A 68 4.92 -3.36 6.03
C ALA A 68 4.27 -2.27 6.88
N LYS A 69 4.30 -1.03 6.41
CA LYS A 69 3.64 0.10 7.06
C LYS A 69 2.18 0.27 6.66
N ALA A 70 1.85 -0.20 5.47
CA ALA A 70 0.53 -0.11 4.90
C ALA A 70 0.37 -1.18 3.80
N LEU A 71 -0.88 -1.41 3.39
CA LEU A 71 -1.25 -2.31 2.31
C LEU A 71 -2.05 -1.54 1.25
N ILE A 72 -1.78 -1.79 -0.04
CA ILE A 72 -2.69 -1.45 -1.14
C ILE A 72 -3.35 -2.75 -1.57
N VAL A 73 -4.68 -2.80 -1.48
CA VAL A 73 -5.48 -4.03 -1.67
C VAL A 73 -6.78 -3.69 -2.40
N GLU A 74 -7.35 -4.66 -3.09
CA GLU A 74 -8.61 -4.50 -3.81
C GLU A 74 -9.84 -4.73 -2.92
N HIS A 75 -9.62 -5.37 -1.77
CA HIS A 75 -10.65 -5.60 -0.77
C HIS A 75 -10.03 -5.67 0.64
N PRO A 76 -10.82 -5.41 1.71
CA PRO A 76 -10.32 -5.47 3.07
C PRO A 76 -9.70 -6.83 3.43
N GLN A 77 -8.56 -6.77 4.11
CA GLN A 77 -7.81 -7.92 4.61
C GLN A 77 -7.93 -8.02 6.12
N ALA A 78 -7.75 -9.23 6.66
CA ALA A 78 -7.75 -9.48 8.11
C ALA A 78 -6.40 -9.11 8.75
N VAL A 79 -5.93 -7.88 8.51
CA VAL A 79 -4.64 -7.35 8.99
C VAL A 79 -4.86 -5.96 9.59
N SER A 80 -4.26 -5.69 10.75
CA SER A 80 -4.45 -4.42 11.48
C SER A 80 -3.69 -3.22 10.91
N LEU A 81 -2.90 -3.43 9.84
CA LEU A 81 -2.16 -2.37 9.17
C LEU A 81 -3.08 -1.42 8.41
N PRO A 82 -2.71 -0.15 8.22
CA PRO A 82 -3.37 0.77 7.29
C PRO A 82 -3.62 0.13 5.92
N GLN A 83 -4.88 0.11 5.46
CA GLN A 83 -5.24 -0.46 4.16
C GLN A 83 -5.81 0.62 3.25
N LEU A 84 -5.20 0.79 2.08
CA LEU A 84 -5.72 1.58 0.99
C LEU A 84 -6.49 0.65 0.04
N ILE A 85 -7.81 0.79 0.04
CA ILE A 85 -8.69 0.00 -0.82
C ILE A 85 -8.77 0.68 -2.19
N VAL A 86 -8.44 -0.05 -3.25
CA VAL A 86 -8.47 0.42 -4.65
C VAL A 86 -9.33 -0.52 -5.50
N ASP A 87 -9.83 -0.06 -6.65
CA ASP A 87 -10.56 -0.95 -7.57
C ASP A 87 -9.63 -1.93 -8.30
N ASP A 88 -8.40 -1.49 -8.62
CA ASP A 88 -7.39 -2.29 -9.33
C ASP A 88 -5.99 -1.94 -8.81
N SER A 89 -5.33 -2.94 -8.23
CA SER A 89 -4.02 -2.82 -7.59
C SER A 89 -2.88 -2.53 -8.58
N LEU A 90 -2.97 -3.01 -9.82
CA LEU A 90 -1.97 -2.79 -10.86
C LEU A 90 -2.06 -1.36 -11.40
N LEU A 91 -3.27 -0.86 -11.64
CA LEU A 91 -3.50 0.53 -12.04
C LEU A 91 -3.09 1.50 -10.94
N ALA A 92 -3.40 1.20 -9.68
CA ALA A 92 -2.98 1.99 -8.54
C ALA A 92 -1.45 2.10 -8.45
N MET A 93 -0.73 0.96 -8.60
CA MET A 93 0.74 0.96 -8.60
C MET A 93 1.31 1.81 -9.74
N GLY A 94 0.74 1.71 -10.94
CA GLY A 94 1.14 2.52 -12.09
C GLY A 94 0.94 4.02 -11.85
N ALA A 95 -0.15 4.42 -11.22
CA ALA A 95 -0.45 5.82 -10.92
C ALA A 95 0.48 6.41 -9.84
N ILE A 96 0.88 5.62 -8.84
CA ILE A 96 1.80 6.03 -7.78
C ILE A 96 3.25 6.14 -8.31
N GLY A 97 3.64 5.25 -9.23
CA GLY A 97 4.99 5.20 -9.80
C GLY A 97 5.25 6.22 -10.92
N ALA A 98 4.21 6.82 -11.49
CA ALA A 98 4.29 7.84 -12.53
C ALA A 98 4.86 9.19 -12.02
#